data_AF-A0A2D6D1F1-F1
#
_entry.id   AF-A0A2D6D1F1-F1
#
_cell.length_a   1.000
_cell.length_b   1.000
_cell.length_c   1.000
_cell.angle_alpha   90.00
_cell.angle_beta   90.00
_cell.angle_gamma   90.00
#
_symmetry.space_group_name_H-M   'P 1'
#
loop_
_entity.id
_entity.type
_entity.pdbx_description
1 polymer ?
#
loop_
_entity_poly.entity_id
_entity_poly.type
_entity_poly.pdbx_seq_one_letter_code
_entity_poly.pdbx_strand_id
1 'polypeptide(L)'
;MLCLRQLVSTPLLLVAVCASAQLTDGLVGFWNFDEGGGDTAADGSGAENHGVFAGQPEWVAGQTGDGLEFDGASEVVIEDTDSLRLVSGVTIAVWAKPGEGQAAWAKFLIKQKSGEYPYSLQFDDGQGMFGTVHADARFDTSPKLPNFPDEWAHVAMTYDGA
;
A
#
# COMPACT_ATOMS: atom_id res chain seq x y z
N MET A 1 -0.01 35.14 -68.70
CA MET A 1 0.58 35.36 -67.36
C MET A 1 -0.26 34.57 -66.37
N LEU A 2 0.09 33.29 -66.16
CA LEU A 2 -0.61 32.38 -65.24
C LEU A 2 0.15 32.41 -63.91
N CYS A 3 -0.50 32.88 -62.85
CA CYS A 3 0.10 32.95 -61.51
C CYS A 3 -0.25 31.66 -60.76
N LEU A 4 0.74 30.79 -60.58
CA LEU A 4 0.62 29.56 -59.79
C LEU A 4 0.99 29.88 -58.33
N ARG A 5 0.01 29.88 -57.41
CA ARG A 5 0.27 29.92 -55.97
C ARG A 5 0.39 28.48 -55.46
N GLN A 6 1.58 28.08 -55.04
CA GLN A 6 1.77 26.83 -54.29
C GLN A 6 1.32 27.03 -52.84
N LEU A 7 0.46 26.12 -52.35
CA LEU A 7 0.16 25.95 -50.94
C LEU A 7 1.22 25.01 -50.35
N VAL A 8 2.04 25.51 -49.42
CA VAL A 8 2.93 24.67 -48.61
C VAL A 8 2.11 24.17 -47.42
N SER A 9 1.86 22.86 -47.38
CA SER A 9 1.22 22.19 -46.24
C SER A 9 2.32 21.78 -45.25
N THR A 10 2.38 22.42 -44.10
CA THR A 10 3.26 22.01 -42.99
C THR A 10 2.62 20.82 -42.28
N PRO A 11 3.28 19.66 -42.19
CA PRO A 11 2.75 18.55 -41.40
C PRO A 11 2.85 18.89 -39.91
N LEU A 12 1.71 18.90 -39.23
CA LEU A 12 1.67 18.96 -37.77
C LEU A 12 2.11 17.58 -37.24
N LEU A 13 3.35 17.50 -36.77
CA LEU A 13 3.86 16.30 -36.10
C LEU A 13 3.29 16.27 -34.67
N LEU A 14 2.26 15.46 -34.45
CA LEU A 14 1.74 15.20 -33.11
C LEU A 14 2.73 14.25 -32.40
N VAL A 15 3.57 14.81 -31.52
CA VAL A 15 4.39 14.00 -30.61
C VAL A 15 3.48 13.53 -29.50
N ALA A 16 3.05 12.27 -29.55
CA ALA A 16 2.42 11.62 -28.41
C ALA A 16 3.49 11.44 -27.32
N VAL A 17 3.48 12.34 -26.33
CA VAL A 17 4.25 12.14 -25.11
C VAL A 17 3.51 11.07 -24.32
N CYS A 18 3.98 9.82 -24.38
CA CYS A 18 3.58 8.83 -23.40
C CYS A 18 4.12 9.32 -22.05
N ALA A 19 3.23 9.83 -21.19
CA ALA A 19 3.60 10.08 -19.81
C ALA A 19 3.99 8.74 -19.19
N SER A 20 5.28 8.58 -18.89
CA SER A 20 5.74 7.48 -18.04
C SER A 20 5.30 7.84 -16.63
N ALA A 21 4.18 7.30 -16.17
CA ALA A 21 3.90 7.29 -14.74
C ALA A 21 5.02 6.48 -14.07
N GLN A 22 5.85 7.15 -13.28
CA GLN A 22 6.87 6.43 -12.52
C GLN A 22 6.13 5.62 -11.46
N LEU A 23 6.47 4.34 -11.29
CA LEU A 23 5.80 3.46 -10.32
C LEU A 23 5.91 3.97 -8.88
N THR A 24 6.81 4.91 -8.63
CA THR A 24 7.03 5.58 -7.34
C THR A 24 6.26 6.89 -7.19
N ASP A 25 5.54 7.36 -8.22
CA ASP A 25 4.77 8.61 -8.12
C ASP A 25 3.61 8.42 -7.12
N GLY A 26 3.57 9.29 -6.10
CA GLY A 26 2.64 9.16 -4.97
C GLY A 26 2.98 8.06 -3.95
N LEU A 27 4.08 7.33 -4.11
CA LEU A 27 4.52 6.32 -3.14
C LEU A 27 5.13 7.02 -1.91
N VAL A 28 4.51 6.84 -0.75
CA VAL A 28 4.95 7.43 0.53
C VAL A 28 5.38 6.40 1.57
N GLY A 29 5.38 5.12 1.22
CA GLY A 29 5.85 4.06 2.09
C GLY A 29 6.09 2.79 1.30
N PHE A 30 7.27 2.21 1.45
CA PHE A 30 7.64 0.95 0.82
C PHE A 30 8.60 0.18 1.72
N TRP A 31 8.09 -0.84 2.40
CA TRP A 31 8.86 -1.74 3.25
C TRP A 31 8.84 -3.12 2.60
N ASN A 32 9.97 -3.51 1.99
CA ASN A 32 10.11 -4.81 1.32
C ASN A 32 10.53 -5.93 2.27
N PHE A 33 11.10 -5.58 3.44
CA PHE A 33 11.59 -6.53 4.43
C PHE A 33 12.68 -7.47 3.87
N ASP A 34 13.61 -6.94 3.07
CA ASP A 34 14.75 -7.69 2.50
C ASP A 34 16.08 -7.42 3.25
N GLU A 35 16.04 -6.76 4.41
CA GLU A 35 17.25 -6.49 5.20
C GLU A 35 17.86 -7.77 5.81
N GLY A 36 17.03 -8.79 6.04
CA GLY A 36 17.44 -10.11 6.53
C GLY A 36 18.01 -10.10 7.96
N GLY A 37 17.83 -9.01 8.70
CA GLY A 37 18.35 -8.84 10.06
C GLY A 37 18.15 -7.44 10.64
N GLY A 38 18.40 -7.31 11.94
CA GLY A 38 18.22 -6.06 12.68
C GLY A 38 16.81 -5.87 13.25
N ASP A 39 16.54 -4.67 13.75
CA ASP A 39 15.31 -4.27 14.46
C ASP A 39 14.57 -3.12 13.78
N THR A 40 14.84 -2.90 12.49
CA THR A 40 14.23 -1.83 11.69
C THR A 40 13.78 -2.34 10.33
N ALA A 41 12.70 -1.78 9.81
CA ALA A 41 12.29 -1.91 8.42
C ALA A 41 12.59 -0.61 7.67
N ALA A 42 13.44 -0.67 6.64
CA ALA A 42 13.76 0.52 5.88
C ALA A 42 12.61 0.90 4.94
N ASP A 43 12.32 2.21 4.85
CA ASP A 43 11.42 2.73 3.83
C ASP A 43 12.19 3.03 2.55
N GLY A 44 11.94 2.26 1.51
CA GLY A 44 12.52 2.44 0.18
C GLY A 44 11.74 3.41 -0.72
N SER A 45 10.67 4.05 -0.23
CA SER A 45 9.90 5.02 -1.02
C SER A 45 10.61 6.37 -1.20
N GLY A 46 11.56 6.68 -0.31
CA GLY A 46 12.20 7.99 -0.22
C GLY A 46 11.46 9.00 0.67
N ALA A 47 10.38 8.59 1.34
CA ALA A 47 9.64 9.43 2.30
C ALA A 47 10.21 9.37 3.74
N GLU A 48 11.27 8.58 3.97
CA GLU A 48 11.96 8.41 5.25
C GLU A 48 11.07 7.85 6.38
N ASN A 49 10.00 7.13 6.03
CA ASN A 49 9.08 6.51 6.99
C ASN A 49 9.60 5.16 7.51
N HIS A 50 10.83 5.14 8.02
CA HIS A 50 11.42 3.91 8.56
C HIS A 50 10.60 3.35 9.73
N GLY A 51 10.48 2.03 9.79
CA GLY A 51 9.82 1.31 10.88
C GLY A 51 10.82 0.77 11.90
N VAL A 52 10.40 0.69 13.15
CA VAL A 52 11.14 0.07 14.26
C VAL A 52 10.33 -1.09 14.82
N PHE A 53 11.01 -2.19 15.17
CA PHE A 53 10.35 -3.38 15.65
C PHE A 53 9.88 -3.22 17.09
N ALA A 54 8.65 -3.63 17.36
CA ALA A 54 8.12 -3.82 18.70
C ALA A 54 7.71 -5.29 18.85
N GLY A 55 7.99 -5.90 20.01
CA GLY A 55 7.64 -7.30 20.27
C GLY A 55 8.44 -8.36 19.49
N GLN A 56 9.54 -7.96 18.81
CA GLN A 56 10.50 -8.86 18.14
C GLN A 56 9.90 -9.77 17.04
N PRO A 57 9.38 -9.21 15.94
CA PRO A 57 9.04 -10.02 14.78
C PRO A 57 10.28 -10.75 14.23
N GLU A 58 10.07 -11.93 13.64
CA GLU A 58 11.15 -12.80 13.19
C GLU A 58 11.41 -12.66 11.69
N TRP A 59 12.68 -12.66 11.29
CA TRP A 59 13.08 -12.71 9.88
C TRP A 59 12.89 -14.13 9.32
N VAL A 60 12.13 -14.24 8.23
CA VAL A 60 11.80 -15.50 7.56
C VAL A 60 11.91 -15.35 6.04
N ALA A 61 11.77 -16.45 5.30
CA ALA A 61 11.64 -16.38 3.84
C ALA A 61 10.28 -15.76 3.46
N GLY A 62 10.32 -14.66 2.70
CA GLY A 62 9.13 -13.98 2.21
C GLY A 62 8.54 -14.64 0.95
N GLN A 63 7.55 -13.98 0.35
CA GLN A 63 7.06 -14.37 -0.99
C GLN A 63 8.16 -14.19 -2.04
N THR A 64 8.99 -13.18 -1.87
CA THR A 64 10.22 -12.92 -2.61
C THR A 64 11.26 -12.47 -1.58
N GLY A 65 12.49 -12.97 -1.67
CA GLY A 65 13.54 -12.58 -0.73
C GLY A 65 13.21 -12.98 0.71
N ASP A 66 13.48 -12.05 1.62
CA ASP A 66 13.17 -12.21 3.05
C ASP A 66 11.80 -11.60 3.38
N GLY A 67 11.40 -11.69 4.64
CA GLY A 67 10.14 -11.16 5.14
C GLY A 67 10.11 -11.20 6.67
N LEU A 68 9.00 -10.73 7.23
CA LEU A 68 8.75 -10.77 8.66
C LEU A 68 7.57 -11.67 9.01
N GLU A 69 7.77 -12.52 10.02
CA GLU A 69 6.71 -13.26 10.68
C GLU A 69 6.28 -12.52 11.95
N PHE A 70 4.97 -12.40 12.14
CA PHE A 70 4.36 -11.70 13.27
C PHE A 70 3.54 -12.68 14.10
N ASP A 71 3.72 -12.67 15.42
CA ASP A 71 3.04 -13.59 16.35
C ASP A 71 1.71 -13.05 16.90
N GLY A 72 1.29 -11.87 16.45
CA GLY A 72 0.11 -11.14 16.93
C GLY A 72 0.36 -10.23 18.13
N ALA A 73 1.55 -10.26 18.73
CA ALA A 73 2.03 -9.31 19.74
C ALA A 73 3.21 -8.46 19.24
N SER A 74 3.92 -8.94 18.21
CA SER A 74 4.95 -8.21 17.48
C SER A 74 4.38 -7.33 16.37
N GLU A 75 5.02 -6.19 16.09
CA GLU A 75 4.66 -5.27 15.01
C GLU A 75 5.87 -4.45 14.53
N VAL A 76 5.70 -3.77 13.39
CA VAL A 76 6.61 -2.71 12.94
C VAL A 76 5.91 -1.38 13.17
N VAL A 77 6.50 -0.54 14.03
CA VAL A 77 5.98 0.78 14.36
C VAL A 77 6.64 1.81 13.46
N ILE A 78 5.83 2.56 12.72
CA ILE A 78 6.27 3.70 11.91
C ILE A 78 5.72 4.96 12.57
N GLU A 79 6.61 5.92 12.86
CA GLU A 79 6.23 7.18 13.47
C GLU A 79 5.30 8.00 12.57
N ASP A 80 4.42 8.79 13.18
CA ASP A 80 3.48 9.63 12.43
C ASP A 80 4.21 10.75 11.68
N THR A 81 3.99 10.81 10.36
CA THR A 81 4.52 11.87 9.50
C THR A 81 3.40 12.46 8.63
N ASP A 82 3.61 13.69 8.13
CA ASP A 82 2.64 14.34 7.25
C ASP A 82 2.43 13.54 5.95
N SER A 83 3.45 12.83 5.47
CA SER A 83 3.36 12.01 4.25
C SER A 83 2.40 10.82 4.39
N LEU A 84 2.19 10.32 5.60
CA LEU A 84 1.25 9.24 5.92
C LEU A 84 -0.15 9.76 6.29
N ARG A 85 -0.40 11.07 6.23
CA ARG A 85 -1.72 11.66 6.45
C ARG A 85 -2.44 11.83 5.12
N LEU A 86 -2.81 10.70 4.51
CA LEU A 86 -3.46 10.65 3.21
C LEU A 86 -4.90 11.18 3.29
N VAL A 87 -5.20 12.24 2.54
CA VAL A 87 -6.50 12.97 2.61
C VAL A 87 -7.31 12.94 1.31
N SER A 88 -6.70 12.64 0.17
CA SER A 88 -7.33 12.72 -1.16
C SER A 88 -7.60 11.36 -1.80
N GLY A 89 -7.21 10.28 -1.12
CA GLY A 89 -7.20 8.93 -1.65
C GLY A 89 -6.05 8.14 -1.03
N VAL A 90 -6.16 6.81 -1.07
CA VAL A 90 -5.15 5.91 -0.53
C VAL A 90 -5.18 4.61 -1.32
N THR A 91 -4.01 4.05 -1.58
CA THR A 91 -3.86 2.65 -1.94
C THR A 91 -2.94 1.98 -0.94
N ILE A 92 -3.37 0.86 -0.36
CA ILE A 92 -2.57 0.00 0.50
C ILE A 92 -2.39 -1.31 -0.25
N ALA A 93 -1.15 -1.77 -0.42
CA ALA A 93 -0.84 -3.04 -1.03
C ALA A 93 0.15 -3.82 -0.15
N VAL A 94 -0.13 -5.11 0.06
CA VAL A 94 0.71 -6.00 0.87
C VAL A 94 0.82 -7.37 0.21
N TRP A 95 2.00 -7.97 0.29
CA TRP A 95 2.15 -9.43 0.22
C TRP A 95 1.99 -9.98 1.62
N ALA A 96 1.08 -10.93 1.83
CA ALA A 96 0.86 -11.52 3.14
C ALA A 96 0.52 -13.00 3.05
N LYS A 97 0.87 -13.74 4.11
CA LYS A 97 0.52 -15.14 4.35
C LYS A 97 0.01 -15.28 5.78
N PRO A 98 -1.29 -15.07 6.02
CA PRO A 98 -1.87 -15.21 7.36
C PRO A 98 -1.86 -16.69 7.77
N GLY A 99 -1.49 -16.99 9.02
CA GLY A 99 -1.64 -18.34 9.56
C GLY A 99 -3.11 -18.71 9.79
N GLU A 100 -3.39 -19.99 10.03
CA GLU A 100 -4.72 -20.44 10.45
C GLU A 100 -5.20 -19.73 11.74
N GLY A 101 -6.52 -19.53 11.85
CA GLY A 101 -7.11 -19.11 13.13
C GLY A 101 -6.85 -17.64 13.52
N GLN A 102 -6.67 -16.74 12.55
CA GLN A 102 -6.54 -15.31 12.81
C GLN A 102 -7.67 -14.77 13.71
N ALA A 103 -7.29 -13.91 14.66
CA ALA A 103 -8.21 -13.23 15.54
C ALA A 103 -9.10 -12.25 14.74
N ALA A 104 -10.33 -12.06 15.21
CA ALA A 104 -11.14 -10.95 14.76
C ALA A 104 -10.36 -9.65 14.97
N TRP A 105 -10.39 -8.75 13.98
CA TRP A 105 -9.65 -7.49 14.01
C TRP A 105 -8.12 -7.63 13.95
N ALA A 106 -7.55 -8.78 13.57
CA ALA A 106 -6.14 -8.88 13.22
C ALA A 106 -5.79 -7.91 12.08
N LYS A 107 -4.61 -7.28 12.14
CA LYS A 107 -4.19 -6.17 11.27
C LYS A 107 -3.04 -6.61 10.38
N PHE A 108 -3.16 -6.37 9.08
CA PHE A 108 -2.01 -6.36 8.19
C PHE A 108 -1.32 -5.01 8.23
N LEU A 109 -2.12 -3.94 8.23
CA LEU A 109 -1.64 -2.56 8.30
C LEU A 109 -2.73 -1.67 8.90
N ILE A 110 -2.31 -0.74 9.77
CA ILE A 110 -3.17 0.33 10.27
C ILE A 110 -2.44 1.66 10.26
N LYS A 111 -3.17 2.73 9.95
CA LYS A 111 -2.82 4.05 10.45
C LYS A 111 -3.49 4.22 11.80
N GLN A 112 -2.72 4.25 12.88
CA GLN A 112 -3.28 4.45 14.21
C GLN A 112 -3.62 5.94 14.44
N LYS A 113 -4.77 6.16 15.07
CA LYS A 113 -5.23 7.44 15.63
C LYS A 113 -6.20 7.14 16.77
N SER A 114 -6.34 8.05 17.74
CA SER A 114 -7.39 7.93 18.76
C SER A 114 -8.78 7.97 18.10
N GLY A 115 -9.65 7.02 18.45
CA GLY A 115 -11.01 6.92 17.92
C GLY A 115 -11.12 5.90 16.80
N GLU A 116 -10.84 6.31 15.56
CA GLU A 116 -10.96 5.46 14.38
C GLU A 116 -9.71 5.55 13.48
N TYR A 117 -9.41 4.44 12.79
CA TYR A 117 -8.26 4.35 11.89
C TYR A 117 -8.52 5.17 10.61
N PRO A 118 -7.67 6.14 10.25
CA PRO A 118 -7.79 6.85 8.98
C PRO A 118 -7.80 5.90 7.79
N TYR A 119 -6.99 4.84 7.85
CA TYR A 119 -7.06 3.73 6.90
C TYR A 119 -6.49 2.46 7.51
N SER A 120 -7.00 1.30 7.08
CA SER A 120 -6.52 -0.02 7.50
C SER A 120 -6.79 -1.11 6.48
N LEU A 121 -6.05 -2.22 6.61
CA LEU A 121 -6.32 -3.50 5.98
C LEU A 121 -6.27 -4.59 7.05
N GLN A 122 -7.37 -5.33 7.24
CA GLN A 122 -7.59 -6.14 8.43
C GLN A 122 -8.63 -7.24 8.25
N PHE A 123 -8.71 -8.13 9.24
CA PHE A 123 -9.73 -9.17 9.36
C PHE A 123 -10.95 -8.71 10.14
N ASP A 124 -12.12 -9.27 9.82
CA ASP A 124 -13.37 -9.16 10.59
C ASP A 124 -13.69 -10.42 11.39
N ASP A 125 -14.68 -10.32 12.27
CA ASP A 125 -15.35 -11.47 12.89
C ASP A 125 -16.01 -12.36 11.82
N GLY A 126 -15.47 -13.57 11.63
CA GLY A 126 -15.78 -14.43 10.47
C GLY A 126 -14.66 -14.54 9.43
N GLN A 127 -13.46 -14.03 9.74
CA GLN A 127 -12.20 -14.16 8.98
C GLN A 127 -12.20 -13.59 7.56
N GLY A 128 -13.23 -12.85 7.17
CA GLY A 128 -13.19 -12.07 5.94
C GLY A 128 -12.24 -10.88 6.07
N MET A 129 -11.45 -10.61 5.04
CA MET A 129 -10.61 -9.42 4.97
C MET A 129 -11.36 -8.22 4.42
N PHE A 130 -11.05 -7.05 4.97
CA PHE A 130 -11.61 -5.80 4.51
C PHE A 130 -10.63 -4.66 4.75
N GLY A 131 -10.74 -3.62 3.91
CA GLY A 131 -10.11 -2.35 4.18
C GLY A 131 -11.12 -1.35 4.72
N THR A 132 -10.64 -0.44 5.56
CA THR A 132 -11.38 0.71 6.05
C THR A 132 -10.65 1.97 5.63
N VAL A 133 -11.40 3.01 5.26
CA VAL A 133 -10.92 4.38 5.17
C VAL A 133 -11.89 5.28 5.93
N HIS A 134 -11.35 6.12 6.81
CA HIS A 134 -12.11 7.12 7.54
C HIS A 134 -11.69 8.52 7.07
N ALA A 135 -12.48 9.09 6.16
CA ALA A 135 -12.37 10.46 5.68
C ALA A 135 -13.45 11.33 6.38
N ASP A 136 -14.34 11.98 5.61
CA ASP A 136 -15.52 12.65 6.16
C ASP A 136 -16.57 11.67 6.71
N ALA A 137 -16.50 10.41 6.28
CA ALA A 137 -17.26 9.28 6.77
C ALA A 137 -16.39 8.02 6.75
N ARG A 138 -16.86 6.96 7.42
CA ARG A 138 -16.26 5.64 7.35
C ARG A 138 -16.72 4.90 6.11
N PHE A 139 -15.76 4.34 5.37
CA PHE A 139 -15.97 3.46 4.23
C PHE A 139 -15.28 2.13 4.50
N ASP A 140 -16.03 1.04 4.37
CA ASP A 140 -15.50 -0.33 4.45
C ASP A 140 -15.70 -1.02 3.10
N THR A 141 -14.71 -1.79 2.66
CA THR A 141 -14.83 -2.59 1.43
C THR A 141 -15.96 -3.62 1.55
N SER A 142 -16.77 -3.75 0.50
CA SER A 142 -17.82 -4.76 0.39
C SER A 142 -17.90 -5.33 -1.03
N PRO A 143 -17.99 -6.66 -1.21
CA PRO A 143 -17.96 -7.69 -0.16
C PRO A 143 -16.58 -7.79 0.51
N LYS A 144 -16.54 -8.40 1.69
CA LYS A 144 -15.27 -8.79 2.32
C LYS A 144 -14.60 -9.88 1.48
N LEU A 145 -13.28 -9.85 1.40
CA LEU A 145 -12.51 -10.89 0.72
C LEU A 145 -12.45 -12.14 1.61
N PRO A 146 -12.48 -13.36 1.05
CA PRO A 146 -12.21 -14.58 1.80
C PRO A 146 -10.81 -14.56 2.43
N ASN A 147 -10.64 -15.30 3.53
CA ASN A 147 -9.30 -15.58 4.07
C ASN A 147 -8.51 -16.51 3.12
N PHE A 148 -7.19 -16.49 3.23
CA PHE A 148 -6.24 -17.34 2.51
C PHE A 148 -5.18 -17.87 3.49
N PRO A 149 -5.57 -18.76 4.43
CA PRO A 149 -4.65 -19.25 5.45
C PRO A 149 -3.50 -20.03 4.82
N ASP A 150 -2.29 -19.79 5.31
CA ASP A 150 -1.05 -20.45 4.90
C ASP A 150 -0.69 -20.34 3.41
N GLU A 151 -1.34 -19.43 2.69
CA GLU A 151 -1.06 -19.11 1.29
C GLU A 151 -0.63 -17.66 1.14
N TRP A 152 0.35 -17.41 0.26
CA TRP A 152 0.74 -16.05 -0.08
C TRP A 152 -0.27 -15.42 -1.04
N ALA A 153 -0.71 -14.21 -0.71
CA ALA A 153 -1.52 -13.39 -1.61
C ALA A 153 -0.99 -11.95 -1.67
N HIS A 154 -1.15 -11.33 -2.83
CA HIS A 154 -0.98 -9.89 -3.00
C HIS A 154 -2.36 -9.23 -2.90
N VAL A 155 -2.58 -8.47 -1.83
CA VAL A 155 -3.85 -7.80 -1.58
C VAL A 155 -3.65 -6.30 -1.71
N ALA A 156 -4.54 -5.66 -2.47
CA ALA A 156 -4.59 -4.21 -2.58
C ALA A 156 -5.99 -3.69 -2.26
N MET A 157 -6.05 -2.58 -1.53
CA MET A 157 -7.26 -1.81 -1.30
C MET A 157 -7.01 -0.38 -1.74
N THR A 158 -7.96 0.19 -2.49
CA THR A 158 -7.89 1.55 -3.01
C THR A 158 -9.14 2.33 -2.64
N TYR A 159 -8.93 3.60 -2.32
CA TYR A 159 -9.96 4.62 -2.15
C TYR A 159 -9.53 5.84 -2.96
N ASP A 160 -10.39 6.32 -3.84
CA ASP A 160 -10.11 7.39 -4.81
C ASP A 160 -10.57 8.77 -4.34
N GLY A 161 -11.11 8.87 -3.10
CA GLY A 161 -11.57 10.13 -2.52
C GLY A 161 -13.04 10.47 -2.75
N ALA A 162 -13.83 9.57 -3.37
CA ALA A 162 -15.27 9.79 -3.64
C ALA A 162 -16.14 8.55 -3.42
#